data_AF-A0A8J2EMT5-F1
#
_entry.id   AF-A0A8J2EMT5-F1
#
_cell.length_a   1.000
_cell.length_b   1.000
_cell.length_c   1.000
_cell.angle_alpha   90.00
_cell.angle_beta   90.00
_cell.angle_gamma   90.00
#
_symmetry.space_group_name_H-M   'P 1'
#
loop_
_entity.id
_entity.type
_entity.pdbx_description
1 polymer ?
#
loop_
_entity_poly.entity_id
_entity_poly.type
_entity_poly.pdbx_seq_one_letter_code
_entity_poly.pdbx_strand_id
1 'polypeptide(L)'
;MVLPCAASTPGRSQPMQLVLLACLAVFVHRSVAHGNLRHGSTTSVALEASGESSSEDAARMSKEKEAELALVKTLVGISEPRMAQGINSPFGAVLPPFAGALVHNALQPAISDAGYVMWERELHQELEGMEKNNRLWNAQAIADWREGKAVARLVPDVEFYWDFPGHRVEYLHSLVTLLQTKLDIHRKSGPPAFLVYLLGDSSLDNKHWLYPNDWSKPDFFLNKNKLDLTNTAFTAPACNRYEQVLSQPARSVQDVCYWLNRRAADHGAQLLETEPTSVFLHTPHLYFVNAAVEASTLAMCHSTLLPQDQVVADRVTPDDVLVVSVGHNDMAFYRTRDVEHVLKHGTTDDKVARMAVELFHDVYKRNLEAYLNKVLDGKRCKLLVVCMLYNLDENDNQDDDWSLLNGVEPMYAKIGFRKNPELKRRFKVALHAVFEALISKVQVANEDKVVPLELSRALDGTDTTMYELRNEPSVLGGKAMSSLIFDTIMENL
;
A
#
# COMPACT_ATOMS: atom_id res chain seq x y z
N MET A 1 -29.84 -14.62 -63.34
CA MET A 1 -30.76 -13.72 -64.07
C MET A 1 -31.94 -13.51 -63.15
N VAL A 2 -32.26 -12.36 -62.55
CA VAL A 2 -31.98 -10.95 -62.83
C VAL A 2 -32.17 -10.21 -61.49
N LEU A 3 -31.25 -9.31 -61.13
CA LEU A 3 -31.49 -8.16 -60.22
C LEU A 3 -32.10 -7.01 -61.03
N PRO A 4 -32.93 -6.14 -60.44
CA PRO A 4 -32.44 -4.76 -60.14
C PRO A 4 -32.97 -4.19 -58.80
N CYS A 5 -32.15 -3.45 -58.03
CA CYS A 5 -32.07 -1.97 -57.88
C CYS A 5 -33.42 -1.28 -57.54
N ALA A 6 -33.60 -0.39 -56.55
CA ALA A 6 -32.67 0.59 -55.94
C ALA A 6 -33.18 1.17 -54.58
N ALA A 7 -32.21 1.66 -53.79
CA ALA A 7 -32.15 2.86 -52.93
C ALA A 7 -33.27 3.22 -51.90
N SER A 8 -32.91 3.30 -50.60
CA SER A 8 -32.74 4.56 -49.85
C SER A 8 -32.38 4.37 -48.34
N THR A 9 -31.25 4.96 -47.94
CA THR A 9 -30.81 5.52 -46.63
C THR A 9 -30.90 4.73 -45.28
N PRO A 10 -29.84 4.80 -44.43
CA PRO A 10 -29.80 4.17 -43.12
C PRO A 10 -30.33 5.09 -41.99
N GLY A 11 -31.34 4.64 -41.26
CA GLY A 11 -31.77 5.25 -40.00
C GLY A 11 -30.80 4.89 -38.87
N ARG A 12 -30.04 5.88 -38.39
CA ARG A 12 -29.25 5.80 -37.15
C ARG A 12 -30.20 5.61 -35.96
N SER A 13 -30.05 4.51 -35.23
CA SER A 13 -30.54 4.39 -33.86
C SER A 13 -29.57 5.11 -32.92
N GLN A 14 -29.93 6.32 -32.49
CA GLN A 14 -29.47 6.85 -31.21
C GLN A 14 -30.52 6.48 -30.15
N PRO A 15 -30.11 5.80 -29.07
CA PRO A 15 -30.57 6.26 -27.77
C PRO A 15 -29.46 6.08 -26.72
N MET A 16 -28.56 7.05 -26.58
CA MET A 16 -27.68 7.15 -25.41
C MET A 16 -27.33 8.59 -25.03
N GLN A 17 -28.17 9.55 -25.41
CA GLN A 17 -28.02 10.95 -24.97
C GLN A 17 -29.23 11.48 -24.17
N LEU A 18 -30.30 10.68 -24.01
CA LEU A 18 -31.49 11.05 -23.24
C LEU A 18 -31.50 10.50 -21.79
N VAL A 19 -30.59 9.59 -21.43
CA VAL A 19 -30.46 9.10 -20.05
C VAL A 19 -29.54 10.01 -19.22
N LEU A 20 -28.53 10.64 -19.83
CA LEU A 20 -27.64 11.58 -19.12
C LEU A 20 -28.30 12.92 -18.78
N LEU A 21 -29.28 13.39 -19.58
CA LEU A 21 -30.02 14.62 -19.33
C LEU A 21 -31.15 14.44 -18.29
N ALA A 22 -31.63 13.21 -18.08
CA ALA A 22 -32.61 12.91 -17.04
C ALA A 22 -31.98 12.87 -15.62
N CYS A 23 -30.71 12.47 -15.50
CA CYS A 23 -30.02 12.48 -14.21
C CYS A 23 -29.57 13.88 -13.76
N LEU A 24 -29.29 14.81 -14.68
CA LEU A 24 -29.01 16.21 -14.33
C LEU A 24 -30.26 17.02 -13.94
N ALA A 25 -31.45 16.65 -14.43
CA ALA A 25 -32.69 17.37 -14.13
C ALA A 25 -33.26 17.09 -12.73
N VAL A 26 -32.86 16.00 -12.07
CA VAL A 26 -33.29 15.68 -10.70
C VAL A 26 -32.45 16.40 -9.64
N PHE A 27 -31.23 16.85 -9.97
CA PHE A 27 -30.33 17.48 -9.01
C PHE A 27 -30.50 19.01 -8.90
N VAL A 28 -30.98 19.67 -9.96
CA VAL A 28 -31.17 21.15 -9.96
C VAL A 28 -32.49 21.58 -9.31
N HIS A 29 -33.46 20.68 -9.10
CA HIS A 29 -34.76 21.05 -8.52
C HIS A 29 -34.85 20.95 -6.98
N ARG A 30 -33.78 20.56 -6.27
CA ARG A 30 -33.77 20.42 -4.80
C ARG A 30 -33.01 21.51 -4.02
N SER A 31 -32.43 22.51 -4.69
CA SER A 31 -31.66 23.57 -4.01
C SER A 31 -32.30 24.97 -4.04
N VAL A 32 -33.61 25.09 -4.33
CA VAL A 32 -34.32 26.40 -4.33
C VAL A 32 -35.57 26.41 -3.44
N ALA A 33 -35.76 25.43 -2.55
CA ALA A 33 -36.88 25.46 -1.60
C ALA A 33 -36.38 25.22 -0.18
N HIS A 34 -35.94 26.29 0.49
CA HIS A 34 -36.45 26.70 1.81
C HIS A 34 -35.63 27.87 2.34
N GLY A 35 -36.03 29.07 1.92
CA GLY A 35 -35.80 30.29 2.68
C GLY A 35 -36.99 30.58 3.58
N ASN A 36 -36.67 30.95 4.83
CA ASN A 36 -37.39 31.85 5.74
C ASN A 36 -38.31 31.29 6.86
N LEU A 37 -37.94 31.76 8.07
CA LEU A 37 -38.71 32.06 9.29
C LEU A 37 -38.74 31.00 10.42
N ARG A 38 -37.99 31.22 11.52
CA ARG A 38 -38.46 31.96 12.73
C ARG A 38 -37.43 31.92 13.89
N HIS A 39 -37.52 32.96 14.72
CA HIS A 39 -36.82 33.20 15.98
C HIS A 39 -37.04 32.14 17.07
N GLY A 40 -35.99 31.98 17.89
CA GLY A 40 -36.07 31.97 19.35
C GLY A 40 -36.34 30.63 20.03
N SER A 41 -35.33 30.11 20.74
CA SER A 41 -35.34 30.08 22.21
C SER A 41 -34.02 29.51 22.74
N THR A 42 -33.54 30.18 23.79
CA THR A 42 -32.50 29.75 24.71
C THR A 42 -32.99 28.62 25.59
N THR A 43 -32.25 27.52 25.66
CA THR A 43 -32.25 26.63 26.83
C THR A 43 -30.86 26.04 27.03
N SER A 44 -30.19 26.56 28.05
CA SER A 44 -29.02 25.99 28.68
C SER A 44 -29.39 24.68 29.39
N VAL A 45 -28.66 23.61 29.10
CA VAL A 45 -28.53 22.48 30.03
C VAL A 45 -27.05 22.29 30.27
N ALA A 46 -26.66 22.56 31.51
CA ALA A 46 -25.34 22.31 32.05
C ALA A 46 -25.08 20.81 32.15
N LEU A 47 -23.90 20.38 31.75
CA LEU A 47 -23.32 19.09 32.12
C LEU A 47 -21.93 19.38 32.65
N GLU A 48 -21.79 19.15 33.96
CA GLU A 48 -20.57 19.24 34.73
C GLU A 48 -19.55 18.21 34.20
N ALA A 49 -18.33 18.67 33.93
CA ALA A 49 -17.16 17.81 33.79
C ALA A 49 -16.04 18.39 34.66
N SER A 50 -15.87 17.77 35.83
CA SER A 50 -14.72 17.90 36.70
C SER A 50 -13.52 17.19 36.06
N GLY A 51 -12.39 17.89 35.93
CA GLY A 51 -11.14 17.31 35.45
C GLY A 51 -10.04 18.36 35.29
N GLU A 52 -9.55 18.90 36.41
CA GLU A 52 -8.31 19.69 36.43
C GLU A 52 -7.13 18.76 36.12
N SER A 53 -6.65 18.78 34.87
CA SER A 53 -5.28 18.33 34.55
C SER A 53 -4.53 19.47 33.88
N SER A 54 -3.79 20.20 34.73
CA SER A 54 -2.40 20.59 34.52
C SER A 54 -2.09 21.48 33.31
N SER A 55 -2.02 22.80 33.55
CA SER A 55 -1.30 23.74 32.68
C SER A 55 0.22 23.49 32.66
N GLU A 56 0.72 22.56 33.49
CA GLU A 56 2.13 22.20 33.58
C GLU A 56 2.57 21.30 32.41
N ASP A 57 1.71 20.41 31.91
CA ASP A 57 2.03 19.55 30.77
C ASP A 57 2.11 20.35 29.46
N ALA A 58 1.22 21.35 29.29
CA ALA A 58 1.29 22.27 28.17
C ALA A 58 2.56 23.14 28.21
N ALA A 59 2.96 23.59 29.40
CA ALA A 59 4.20 24.35 29.59
C ALA A 59 5.45 23.49 29.36
N ARG A 60 5.42 22.21 29.73
CA ARG A 60 6.53 21.25 29.50
C ARG A 60 6.70 20.95 28.01
N MET A 61 5.60 20.67 27.30
CA MET A 61 5.62 20.45 25.86
C MET A 61 6.09 21.69 25.08
N SER A 62 5.73 22.90 25.54
CA SER A 62 6.19 24.15 24.91
C SER A 62 7.70 24.34 25.06
N LYS A 63 8.25 24.02 26.25
CA LYS A 63 9.70 24.11 26.50
C LYS A 63 10.50 23.06 25.74
N GLU A 64 9.98 21.84 25.59
CA GLU A 64 10.61 20.80 24.77
C GLU A 64 10.66 21.20 23.29
N LYS A 65 9.56 21.75 22.75
CA LYS A 65 9.53 22.27 21.37
C LYS A 65 10.48 23.46 21.14
N GLU A 66 10.63 24.35 22.12
CA GLU A 66 11.59 25.46 22.03
C GLU A 66 13.04 24.97 22.08
N ALA A 67 13.34 23.95 22.90
CA ALA A 67 14.67 23.34 22.98
C ALA A 67 15.03 22.58 21.69
N GLU A 68 14.09 21.84 21.11
CA GLU A 68 14.27 21.17 19.80
C GLU A 68 14.48 22.19 18.68
N LEU A 69 13.70 23.27 18.64
CA LEU A 69 13.86 24.32 17.64
C LEU A 69 15.19 25.07 17.78
N ALA A 70 15.69 25.26 19.01
CA ALA A 70 17.01 25.84 19.25
C ALA A 70 18.16 24.92 18.81
N LEU A 71 18.01 23.60 19.00
CA LEU A 71 18.98 22.60 18.53
C LEU A 71 19.04 22.58 16.99
N VAL A 72 17.88 22.63 16.32
CA VAL A 72 17.79 22.71 14.85
C VAL A 72 18.44 24.01 14.34
N LYS A 73 18.17 25.17 14.94
CA LYS A 73 18.80 26.44 14.53
C LYS A 73 20.33 26.41 14.68
N THR A 74 20.84 25.74 15.71
CA THR A 74 22.28 25.59 15.97
C THR A 74 22.94 24.63 14.98
N LEU A 75 22.28 23.52 14.64
CA LEU A 75 22.79 22.53 13.69
C LEU A 75 22.78 23.03 12.24
N VAL A 76 21.86 23.95 11.90
CA VAL A 76 21.65 24.42 10.53
C VAL A 76 22.32 25.78 10.26
N GLY A 77 22.98 26.38 11.25
CA GLY A 77 23.79 27.59 11.08
C GLY A 77 23.01 28.82 10.59
N ILE A 78 21.73 28.93 10.94
CA ILE A 78 20.86 30.01 10.46
C ILE A 78 21.06 31.26 11.32
N SER A 79 21.72 32.28 10.78
CA SER A 79 21.71 33.65 11.32
C SER A 79 20.58 34.48 10.70
N GLU A 80 19.87 35.28 11.51
CA GLU A 80 18.74 36.11 11.05
C GLU A 80 19.13 37.13 9.96
N PRO A 81 18.26 37.40 8.96
CA PRO A 81 18.59 38.32 7.88
C PRO A 81 18.34 39.79 8.25
N ARG A 82 19.33 40.65 7.96
CA ARG A 82 19.18 42.11 7.93
C ARG A 82 18.43 42.53 6.67
N MET A 83 17.38 43.35 6.85
CA MET A 83 16.66 44.02 5.75
C MET A 83 17.53 45.04 5.02
N ALA A 84 17.45 45.08 3.69
CA ALA A 84 17.88 46.21 2.87
C ALA A 84 16.90 46.48 1.71
N GLN A 85 16.62 47.77 1.53
CA GLN A 85 15.83 48.47 0.51
C GLN A 85 16.48 48.28 -0.89
N GLY A 86 15.85 48.31 -2.06
CA GLY A 86 14.72 49.08 -2.58
C GLY A 86 15.23 50.00 -3.71
N ILE A 87 15.04 49.65 -5.00
CA ILE A 87 15.28 50.55 -6.16
C ILE A 87 14.23 50.29 -7.27
N ASN A 88 13.58 51.38 -7.71
CA ASN A 88 12.68 51.51 -8.87
C ASN A 88 13.44 51.95 -10.13
N SER A 89 12.97 51.58 -11.33
CA SER A 89 12.78 52.49 -12.50
C SER A 89 12.34 51.75 -13.79
N PRO A 90 11.57 52.38 -14.71
CA PRO A 90 10.73 51.72 -15.74
C PRO A 90 11.23 51.91 -17.19
N PHE A 91 10.63 51.25 -18.19
CA PHE A 91 10.30 51.78 -19.53
C PHE A 91 9.49 50.77 -20.39
N GLY A 92 8.45 51.26 -21.08
CA GLY A 92 7.74 50.55 -22.17
C GLY A 92 8.55 50.57 -23.49
N ALA A 93 8.13 50.04 -24.64
CA ALA A 93 6.82 49.62 -25.15
C ALA A 93 6.99 48.83 -26.49
N VAL A 94 5.88 48.32 -27.03
CA VAL A 94 5.56 47.99 -28.45
C VAL A 94 5.95 46.60 -29.03
N LEU A 95 4.90 45.81 -29.33
CA LEU A 95 4.78 44.60 -30.20
C LEU A 95 4.61 45.01 -31.69
N PRO A 96 4.94 44.20 -32.74
CA PRO A 96 4.19 42.96 -33.13
C PRO A 96 5.03 41.94 -33.98
N PRO A 97 4.45 41.00 -34.77
CA PRO A 97 3.43 39.97 -34.51
C PRO A 97 3.98 38.53 -34.74
N PHE A 98 3.68 37.57 -33.85
CA PHE A 98 3.74 36.14 -34.17
C PHE A 98 2.51 35.44 -33.58
N ALA A 99 1.45 35.40 -34.37
CA ALA A 99 0.29 34.56 -34.13
C ALA A 99 0.57 33.18 -34.75
N GLY A 100 0.74 32.16 -33.91
CA GLY A 100 0.87 30.78 -34.39
C GLY A 100 1.29 29.74 -33.35
N ALA A 101 1.92 30.11 -32.24
CA ALA A 101 2.47 29.12 -31.30
C ALA A 101 2.07 29.29 -29.82
N LEU A 102 1.23 30.28 -29.48
CA LEU A 102 0.97 30.64 -28.07
C LEU A 102 -0.37 30.15 -27.48
N VAL A 103 -1.18 29.42 -28.23
CA VAL A 103 -2.42 28.82 -27.70
C VAL A 103 -2.21 27.38 -27.20
N HIS A 104 -1.12 26.71 -27.60
CA HIS A 104 -0.87 25.32 -27.20
C HIS A 104 -0.05 25.18 -25.90
N ASN A 105 0.67 26.23 -25.46
CA ASN A 105 1.52 26.20 -24.25
C ASN A 105 0.96 26.98 -23.04
N ALA A 106 -0.15 27.70 -23.20
CA ALA A 106 -0.77 28.47 -22.11
C ALA A 106 -1.91 27.75 -21.40
N LEU A 107 -2.41 26.63 -21.93
CA LEU A 107 -3.57 25.90 -21.39
C LEU A 107 -3.22 24.54 -20.74
N GLN A 108 -1.99 24.05 -20.87
CA GLN A 108 -1.59 22.80 -20.20
C GLN A 108 -1.36 22.91 -18.69
N PRO A 109 -0.96 24.06 -18.09
CA PRO A 109 -0.89 24.14 -16.65
C PRO A 109 -2.26 24.25 -15.98
N ALA A 110 -3.35 24.53 -16.72
CA ALA A 110 -4.70 24.76 -16.18
C ALA A 110 -5.57 23.49 -16.11
N ILE A 111 -5.09 22.36 -16.62
CA ILE A 111 -5.41 21.03 -16.07
C ILE A 111 -4.56 20.83 -14.79
N SER A 112 -4.44 21.93 -14.04
CA SER A 112 -3.78 22.15 -12.75
C SER A 112 -4.49 21.38 -11.66
N ASP A 113 -3.77 21.09 -10.58
CA ASP A 113 -4.21 20.90 -9.19
C ASP A 113 -5.67 20.50 -8.94
N ALA A 114 -6.68 21.24 -9.40
CA ALA A 114 -8.09 20.82 -9.43
C ALA A 114 -8.34 19.42 -10.01
N GLY A 115 -7.69 19.03 -11.11
CA GLY A 115 -7.85 17.67 -11.67
C GLY A 115 -7.28 16.59 -10.75
N TYR A 116 -6.14 16.86 -10.13
CA TYR A 116 -5.51 15.98 -9.14
C TYR A 116 -6.31 15.94 -7.83
N VAL A 117 -6.82 17.07 -7.34
CA VAL A 117 -7.65 17.17 -6.14
C VAL A 117 -9.01 16.49 -6.36
N MET A 118 -9.58 16.56 -7.57
CA MET A 118 -10.79 15.78 -7.90
C MET A 118 -10.49 14.29 -7.93
N TRP A 119 -9.39 13.87 -8.55
CA TRP A 119 -8.98 12.46 -8.57
C TRP A 119 -8.63 11.93 -7.18
N GLU A 120 -7.88 12.67 -6.36
CA GLU A 120 -7.56 12.30 -4.97
C GLU A 120 -8.83 12.16 -4.14
N ARG A 121 -9.83 13.00 -4.39
CA ARG A 121 -11.17 12.90 -3.78
C ARG A 121 -11.95 11.69 -4.30
N GLU A 122 -11.91 11.39 -5.60
CA GLU A 122 -12.58 10.22 -6.19
C GLU A 122 -11.95 8.92 -5.70
N LEU A 123 -10.62 8.82 -5.70
CA LEU A 123 -9.89 7.69 -5.12
C LEU A 123 -10.19 7.57 -3.63
N HIS A 124 -10.17 8.66 -2.86
CA HIS A 124 -10.58 8.61 -1.46
C HIS A 124 -12.03 8.15 -1.31
N GLN A 125 -12.96 8.59 -2.15
CA GLN A 125 -14.36 8.15 -2.11
C GLN A 125 -14.52 6.67 -2.49
N GLU A 126 -13.75 6.18 -3.46
CA GLU A 126 -13.72 4.76 -3.83
C GLU A 126 -13.10 3.93 -2.72
N LEU A 127 -11.96 4.36 -2.16
CA LEU A 127 -11.32 3.72 -1.01
C LEU A 127 -12.23 3.74 0.22
N GLU A 128 -12.91 4.84 0.53
CA GLU A 128 -13.90 4.94 1.59
C GLU A 128 -15.12 4.04 1.32
N GLY A 129 -15.55 3.93 0.05
CA GLY A 129 -16.64 3.07 -0.37
C GLY A 129 -16.29 1.59 -0.26
N MET A 130 -15.08 1.22 -0.70
CA MET A 130 -14.49 -0.11 -0.54
C MET A 130 -14.33 -0.41 0.94
N GLU A 131 -13.77 0.50 1.72
CA GLU A 131 -13.58 0.36 3.17
C GLU A 131 -14.93 0.18 3.88
N LYS A 132 -15.95 0.96 3.53
CA LYS A 132 -17.30 0.83 4.11
C LYS A 132 -17.94 -0.51 3.78
N ASN A 133 -17.83 -0.96 2.53
CA ASN A 133 -18.32 -2.28 2.13
C ASN A 133 -17.54 -3.39 2.86
N ASN A 134 -16.21 -3.30 2.88
CA ASN A 134 -15.34 -4.24 3.56
C ASN A 134 -15.71 -4.28 5.06
N ARG A 135 -15.87 -3.13 5.72
CA ARG A 135 -16.34 -3.03 7.12
C ARG A 135 -17.69 -3.71 7.35
N LEU A 136 -18.68 -3.53 6.47
CA LEU A 136 -20.00 -4.14 6.62
C LEU A 136 -19.99 -5.66 6.46
N TRP A 137 -19.31 -6.17 5.42
CA TRP A 137 -19.14 -7.60 5.19
C TRP A 137 -18.32 -8.25 6.32
N ASN A 138 -17.26 -7.57 6.77
CA ASN A 138 -16.39 -8.05 7.83
C ASN A 138 -17.07 -8.03 9.20
N ALA A 139 -17.91 -7.03 9.50
CA ALA A 139 -18.59 -6.97 10.80
C ALA A 139 -19.51 -8.19 11.03
N GLN A 140 -20.25 -8.62 10.00
CA GLN A 140 -21.10 -9.81 10.09
C GLN A 140 -20.26 -11.09 10.17
N ALA A 141 -19.21 -11.20 9.34
CA ALA A 141 -18.30 -12.35 9.38
C ALA A 141 -17.61 -12.51 10.74
N ILE A 142 -17.13 -11.40 11.32
CA ILE A 142 -16.51 -11.36 12.65
C ILE A 142 -17.54 -11.75 13.72
N ALA A 143 -18.78 -11.28 13.62
CA ALA A 143 -19.86 -11.65 14.55
C ALA A 143 -20.18 -13.16 14.47
N ASP A 144 -20.39 -13.70 13.27
CA ASP A 144 -20.66 -15.13 13.06
C ASP A 144 -19.52 -16.02 13.58
N TRP A 145 -18.27 -15.57 13.41
CA TRP A 145 -17.11 -16.24 13.96
C TRP A 145 -17.07 -16.20 15.50
N ARG A 146 -17.29 -15.02 16.11
CA ARG A 146 -17.32 -14.87 17.58
C ARG A 146 -18.39 -15.76 18.22
N GLU A 147 -19.46 -16.04 17.48
CA GLU A 147 -20.54 -16.94 17.88
C GLU A 147 -20.26 -18.43 17.60
N GLY A 148 -19.07 -18.78 17.11
CA GLY A 148 -18.67 -20.16 16.80
C GLY A 148 -19.43 -20.78 15.63
N LYS A 149 -20.13 -19.97 14.82
CA LYS A 149 -20.95 -20.45 13.69
C LYS A 149 -20.12 -20.75 12.44
N ALA A 150 -18.88 -20.31 12.41
CA ALA A 150 -17.94 -20.61 11.33
C ALA A 150 -17.47 -22.07 11.42
N VAL A 151 -18.23 -22.98 10.80
CA VAL A 151 -17.72 -24.32 10.49
C VAL A 151 -16.51 -24.15 9.59
N ALA A 152 -15.43 -24.88 9.85
CA ALA A 152 -14.26 -24.97 8.99
C ALA A 152 -14.65 -25.52 7.61
N ARG A 153 -15.21 -24.66 6.77
CA ARG A 153 -15.46 -24.91 5.36
C ARG A 153 -14.16 -24.68 4.61
N LEU A 154 -13.98 -25.43 3.53
CA LEU A 154 -12.93 -25.12 2.57
C LEU A 154 -13.12 -23.68 2.10
N VAL A 155 -12.02 -22.95 2.03
CA VAL A 155 -11.99 -21.57 1.53
C VAL A 155 -12.06 -21.64 -0.01
N PRO A 156 -13.05 -21.01 -0.64
CA PRO A 156 -13.11 -20.94 -2.10
C PRO A 156 -11.86 -20.23 -2.65
N ASP A 157 -11.06 -20.91 -3.46
CA ASP A 157 -9.76 -20.44 -3.93
C ASP A 157 -9.87 -19.22 -4.82
N VAL A 158 -10.81 -19.21 -5.76
CA VAL A 158 -11.05 -18.04 -6.62
C VAL A 158 -11.39 -16.82 -5.76
N GLU A 159 -12.37 -16.93 -4.87
CA GLU A 159 -12.82 -15.82 -4.02
C GLU A 159 -11.80 -15.43 -2.94
N PHE A 160 -10.86 -16.31 -2.60
CA PHE A 160 -9.75 -15.99 -1.72
C PHE A 160 -8.79 -14.99 -2.36
N TYR A 161 -8.45 -15.18 -3.64
CA TYR A 161 -7.51 -14.33 -4.38
C TYR A 161 -8.16 -13.21 -5.19
N TRP A 162 -9.50 -13.21 -5.28
CA TRP A 162 -10.25 -12.32 -6.16
C TRP A 162 -10.15 -10.84 -5.77
N ASP A 163 -10.19 -10.55 -4.47
CA ASP A 163 -10.45 -9.19 -4.00
C ASP A 163 -9.19 -8.30 -4.09
N PHE A 164 -9.37 -7.09 -4.62
CA PHE A 164 -8.27 -6.16 -4.88
C PHE A 164 -7.59 -5.71 -3.58
N PRO A 165 -8.32 -5.26 -2.53
CA PRO A 165 -7.72 -4.82 -1.27
C PRO A 165 -7.06 -5.93 -0.43
N GLY A 166 -6.92 -7.15 -0.92
CA GLY A 166 -6.43 -8.30 -0.16
C GLY A 166 -7.53 -9.30 0.20
N HIS A 167 -7.18 -10.32 0.99
CA HIS A 167 -8.11 -11.41 1.27
C HIS A 167 -9.31 -10.97 2.10
N ARG A 168 -10.49 -11.54 1.79
CA ARG A 168 -11.70 -11.41 2.61
C ARG A 168 -11.44 -11.94 4.03
N VAL A 169 -11.87 -11.18 5.04
CA VAL A 169 -11.55 -11.43 6.45
C VAL A 169 -12.09 -12.76 6.94
N GLU A 170 -13.27 -13.18 6.50
CA GLU A 170 -13.85 -14.50 6.83
C GLU A 170 -12.96 -15.67 6.35
N TYR A 171 -12.36 -15.53 5.17
CA TYR A 171 -11.52 -16.57 4.60
C TYR A 171 -10.13 -16.55 5.22
N LEU A 172 -9.59 -15.35 5.47
CA LEU A 172 -8.35 -15.18 6.22
C LEU A 172 -8.48 -15.77 7.63
N HIS A 173 -9.58 -15.51 8.35
CA HIS A 173 -9.88 -16.13 9.63
C HIS A 173 -9.94 -17.66 9.54
N SER A 174 -10.64 -18.19 8.53
CA SER A 174 -10.79 -19.63 8.34
C SER A 174 -9.43 -20.30 8.10
N LEU A 175 -8.61 -19.69 7.23
CA LEU A 175 -7.24 -20.13 6.94
C LEU A 175 -6.38 -20.12 8.20
N VAL A 176 -6.30 -18.99 8.90
CA VAL A 176 -5.49 -18.85 10.11
C VAL A 176 -5.92 -19.86 11.17
N THR A 177 -7.23 -20.00 11.41
CA THR A 177 -7.76 -20.94 12.42
C THR A 177 -7.38 -22.39 12.08
N LEU A 178 -7.49 -22.78 10.82
CA LEU A 178 -7.12 -24.12 10.36
C LEU A 178 -5.62 -24.36 10.47
N LEU A 179 -4.79 -23.42 10.03
CA LEU A 179 -3.33 -23.52 10.14
C LEU A 179 -2.88 -23.58 11.61
N GLN A 180 -3.42 -22.72 12.48
CA GLN A 180 -3.14 -22.75 13.92
C GLN A 180 -3.53 -24.09 14.55
N THR A 181 -4.71 -24.62 14.21
CA THR A 181 -5.13 -25.95 14.71
C THR A 181 -4.14 -27.04 14.30
N LYS A 182 -3.66 -27.02 13.05
CA LYS A 182 -2.64 -27.96 12.58
C LYS A 182 -1.30 -27.73 13.27
N LEU A 183 -0.95 -26.48 13.52
CA LEU A 183 0.26 -26.07 14.20
C LEU A 183 0.29 -26.57 15.65
N ASP A 184 -0.82 -26.44 16.37
CA ASP A 184 -0.95 -26.92 17.75
C ASP A 184 -0.82 -28.44 17.86
N ILE A 185 -1.31 -29.17 16.86
CA ILE A 185 -1.11 -30.61 16.76
C ILE A 185 0.37 -30.90 16.49
N HIS A 186 0.98 -30.18 15.55
CA HIS A 186 2.37 -30.38 15.19
C HIS A 186 3.34 -30.08 16.34
N ARG A 187 3.16 -28.95 17.04
CA ARG A 187 3.97 -28.52 18.20
C ARG A 187 3.97 -29.52 19.36
N LYS A 188 2.94 -30.35 19.49
CA LYS A 188 2.86 -31.37 20.56
C LYS A 188 3.72 -32.61 20.30
N SER A 189 4.06 -32.88 19.04
CA SER A 189 4.67 -34.16 18.65
C SER A 189 5.81 -34.03 17.64
N GLY A 190 6.10 -32.82 17.19
CA GLY A 190 6.98 -32.54 16.07
C GLY A 190 8.01 -31.45 16.38
N PRO A 191 8.85 -31.15 15.38
CA PRO A 191 9.76 -30.01 15.43
C PRO A 191 9.05 -28.68 15.73
N PRO A 192 9.82 -27.64 16.13
CA PRO A 192 9.28 -26.29 16.26
C PRO A 192 8.53 -25.89 14.99
N ALA A 193 7.40 -25.21 15.15
CA ALA A 193 6.66 -24.72 14.00
C ALA A 193 6.05 -23.36 14.31
N PHE A 194 6.07 -22.49 13.32
CA PHE A 194 5.74 -21.08 13.46
C PHE A 194 4.77 -20.67 12.36
N LEU A 195 3.80 -19.83 12.74
CA LEU A 195 2.97 -19.12 11.80
C LEU A 195 3.65 -17.79 11.50
N VAL A 196 3.79 -17.47 10.22
CA VAL A 196 4.41 -16.23 9.74
C VAL A 196 3.33 -15.39 9.07
N TYR A 197 3.04 -14.23 9.64
CA TYR A 197 2.07 -13.30 9.08
C TYR A 197 2.78 -12.24 8.24
N LEU A 198 2.30 -12.03 7.01
CA LEU A 198 2.71 -10.94 6.14
C LEU A 198 1.70 -9.81 6.29
N LEU A 199 2.15 -8.62 6.67
CA LEU A 199 1.33 -7.43 6.90
C LEU A 199 1.85 -6.25 6.09
N GLY A 200 0.95 -5.34 5.72
CA GLY A 200 1.30 -4.09 5.04
C GLY A 200 0.66 -3.94 3.67
N ASP A 201 1.42 -3.53 2.66
CA ASP A 201 0.91 -3.07 1.36
C ASP A 201 1.20 -4.02 0.18
N SER A 202 1.06 -3.50 -1.06
CA SER A 202 1.23 -4.21 -2.33
C SER A 202 2.61 -4.90 -2.46
N SER A 203 3.61 -4.45 -1.70
CA SER A 203 4.92 -5.09 -1.64
C SER A 203 4.83 -6.58 -1.24
N LEU A 204 3.86 -6.95 -0.40
CA LEU A 204 3.64 -8.34 0.05
C LEU A 204 2.36 -8.97 -0.50
N ASP A 205 1.42 -8.16 -0.99
CA ASP A 205 0.19 -8.59 -1.67
C ASP A 205 0.22 -8.32 -3.19
N ASN A 206 1.34 -8.64 -3.84
CA ASN A 206 1.61 -8.24 -5.23
C ASN A 206 0.59 -8.81 -6.23
N LYS A 207 -0.42 -8.01 -6.60
CA LYS A 207 -1.54 -8.39 -7.48
C LYS A 207 -1.19 -8.57 -8.96
N HIS A 208 0.01 -9.03 -9.31
CA HIS A 208 0.49 -9.16 -10.69
C HIS A 208 -0.47 -9.94 -11.63
N TRP A 209 -1.23 -10.89 -11.10
CA TRP A 209 -2.18 -11.72 -11.84
C TRP A 209 -3.46 -11.00 -12.28
N LEU A 210 -3.71 -9.82 -11.73
CA LEU A 210 -4.80 -8.96 -12.19
C LEU A 210 -4.54 -8.46 -13.62
N TYR A 211 -3.35 -8.70 -14.17
CA TYR A 211 -2.92 -8.07 -15.41
C TYR A 211 -2.59 -9.04 -16.56
N PRO A 212 -3.45 -10.04 -16.87
CA PRO A 212 -3.14 -11.01 -17.91
C PRO A 212 -3.47 -10.42 -19.29
N ASN A 213 -2.50 -9.69 -19.87
CA ASN A 213 -2.31 -9.50 -21.31
C ASN A 213 -3.10 -8.40 -22.07
N ASP A 214 -3.95 -7.56 -21.47
CA ASP A 214 -4.59 -6.46 -22.21
C ASP A 214 -5.10 -5.32 -21.31
N TRP A 215 -4.27 -4.29 -21.16
CA TRP A 215 -4.53 -3.09 -20.37
C TRP A 215 -5.37 -2.03 -21.08
N SER A 216 -5.66 -2.19 -22.37
CA SER A 216 -6.46 -1.22 -23.13
C SER A 216 -7.95 -1.23 -22.74
N LYS A 217 -8.35 -2.14 -21.84
CA LYS A 217 -9.75 -2.36 -21.45
C LYS A 217 -9.99 -1.88 -20.01
N PRO A 218 -10.62 -0.70 -19.81
CA PRO A 218 -11.02 -0.21 -18.49
C PRO A 218 -12.05 -1.11 -17.77
N ASP A 219 -12.57 -2.13 -18.46
CA ASP A 219 -13.42 -3.17 -17.87
C ASP A 219 -12.71 -4.04 -16.82
N PHE A 220 -11.42 -3.82 -16.56
CA PHE A 220 -10.65 -4.59 -15.58
C PHE A 220 -11.28 -4.58 -14.17
N PHE A 221 -11.66 -3.40 -13.64
CA PHE A 221 -12.37 -3.29 -12.36
C PHE A 221 -13.81 -3.87 -12.42
N LEU A 222 -14.37 -4.00 -13.62
CA LEU A 222 -15.75 -4.43 -13.84
C LEU A 222 -15.89 -5.92 -14.14
N ASN A 223 -14.83 -6.60 -14.60
CA ASN A 223 -14.91 -7.99 -15.00
C ASN A 223 -14.55 -8.92 -13.83
N LYS A 224 -15.41 -8.87 -12.81
CA LYS A 224 -15.33 -9.65 -11.56
C LYS A 224 -15.33 -11.20 -11.72
N ASN A 225 -15.23 -11.71 -12.95
CA ASN A 225 -15.44 -13.12 -13.31
C ASN A 225 -14.25 -13.76 -14.07
N LYS A 226 -13.05 -13.17 -14.03
CA LYS A 226 -11.91 -13.53 -14.90
C LYS A 226 -10.63 -14.05 -14.25
N LEU A 227 -10.51 -14.11 -12.93
CA LEU A 227 -9.43 -14.84 -12.27
C LEU A 227 -9.49 -16.31 -12.68
N ASP A 228 -8.70 -16.65 -13.68
CA ASP A 228 -8.54 -18.01 -14.17
C ASP A 228 -7.41 -18.67 -13.38
N LEU A 229 -7.79 -19.33 -12.29
CA LEU A 229 -6.83 -20.10 -11.52
C LEU A 229 -6.23 -21.25 -12.31
N THR A 230 -6.72 -21.60 -13.51
CA THR A 230 -6.07 -22.62 -14.35
C THR A 230 -4.86 -22.09 -15.13
N ASN A 231 -4.67 -20.77 -15.19
CA ASN A 231 -3.56 -20.16 -15.91
C ASN A 231 -2.23 -20.36 -15.17
N THR A 232 -1.40 -21.28 -15.66
CA THR A 232 -0.12 -21.64 -15.03
C THR A 232 0.97 -20.58 -15.17
N ALA A 233 0.72 -19.47 -15.86
CA ALA A 233 1.69 -18.38 -15.98
C ALA A 233 1.89 -17.63 -14.65
N PHE A 234 0.83 -17.56 -13.83
CA PHE A 234 0.83 -16.87 -12.53
C PHE A 234 0.13 -17.67 -11.43
N THR A 235 -0.25 -18.93 -11.68
CA THR A 235 -0.83 -19.79 -10.65
C THR A 235 -0.16 -21.17 -10.63
N ALA A 236 -0.21 -21.80 -9.48
CA ALA A 236 0.35 -23.13 -9.27
C ALA A 236 -0.53 -23.94 -8.29
N PRO A 237 -0.33 -25.27 -8.18
CA PRO A 237 -0.94 -26.05 -7.10
C PRO A 237 -0.61 -25.42 -5.75
N ALA A 238 -1.63 -25.30 -4.89
CA ALA A 238 -1.43 -24.84 -3.52
C ALA A 238 -0.43 -25.75 -2.78
N CYS A 239 0.30 -25.20 -1.83
CA CYS A 239 1.31 -25.94 -1.09
C CYS A 239 1.39 -25.49 0.38
N ASN A 240 2.18 -26.21 1.16
CA ASN A 240 2.45 -25.91 2.57
C ASN A 240 1.16 -25.71 3.39
N ARG A 241 0.25 -26.68 3.29
CA ARG A 241 -1.08 -26.76 3.95
C ARG A 241 -2.20 -26.00 3.26
N TYR A 242 -1.92 -25.06 2.36
CA TYR A 242 -2.98 -24.41 1.59
C TYR A 242 -3.77 -25.43 0.76
N GLU A 243 -3.14 -26.53 0.31
CA GLU A 243 -3.81 -27.62 -0.40
C GLU A 243 -4.87 -28.36 0.43
N GLN A 244 -4.90 -28.13 1.76
CA GLN A 244 -5.84 -28.75 2.70
C GLN A 244 -6.94 -27.78 3.13
N VAL A 245 -6.77 -26.49 2.84
CA VAL A 245 -7.65 -25.41 3.27
C VAL A 245 -8.48 -24.87 2.11
N LEU A 246 -7.89 -24.76 0.92
CA LEU A 246 -8.56 -24.25 -0.26
C LEU A 246 -9.47 -25.30 -0.93
N SER A 247 -10.46 -24.84 -1.70
CA SER A 247 -11.32 -25.69 -2.56
C SER A 247 -10.50 -26.50 -3.55
N GLN A 248 -10.99 -27.70 -3.89
CA GLN A 248 -10.25 -28.65 -4.72
C GLN A 248 -10.66 -28.59 -6.20
N PRO A 249 -9.70 -28.67 -7.16
CA PRO A 249 -8.26 -28.81 -6.95
C PRO A 249 -7.62 -27.50 -6.47
N ALA A 250 -6.94 -27.54 -5.32
CA ALA A 250 -6.43 -26.33 -4.68
C ALA A 250 -5.32 -25.68 -5.49
N ARG A 251 -5.55 -24.42 -5.88
CA ARG A 251 -4.56 -23.60 -6.58
C ARG A 251 -4.30 -22.30 -5.83
N SER A 252 -3.14 -21.73 -6.06
CA SER A 252 -2.70 -20.49 -5.45
C SER A 252 -2.08 -19.60 -6.51
N VAL A 253 -2.27 -18.30 -6.33
CA VAL A 253 -1.56 -17.32 -7.15
C VAL A 253 -0.09 -17.29 -6.72
N GLN A 254 0.83 -17.13 -7.66
CA GLN A 254 2.26 -17.13 -7.43
C GLN A 254 2.77 -15.78 -6.89
N ASP A 255 2.11 -15.28 -5.84
CA ASP A 255 2.49 -14.10 -5.09
C ASP A 255 3.68 -14.37 -4.14
N VAL A 256 4.13 -13.34 -3.40
CA VAL A 256 5.20 -13.47 -2.41
C VAL A 256 4.88 -14.56 -1.37
N CYS A 257 3.63 -14.67 -0.94
CA CYS A 257 3.20 -15.65 0.07
C CYS A 257 3.27 -17.10 -0.44
N TYR A 258 2.83 -17.35 -1.67
CA TYR A 258 2.95 -18.64 -2.32
C TYR A 258 4.41 -19.07 -2.41
N TRP A 259 5.30 -18.18 -2.85
CA TRP A 259 6.72 -18.51 -2.98
C TRP A 259 7.40 -18.75 -1.63
N LEU A 260 6.99 -18.04 -0.57
CA LEU A 260 7.43 -18.31 0.81
C LEU A 260 6.96 -19.69 1.29
N ASN A 261 5.69 -20.02 1.09
CA ASN A 261 5.13 -21.34 1.39
C ASN A 261 5.83 -22.45 0.58
N ARG A 262 6.10 -22.19 -0.70
CA ARG A 262 6.81 -23.14 -1.55
C ARG A 262 8.23 -23.40 -1.04
N ARG A 263 8.96 -22.34 -0.68
CA ARG A 263 10.32 -22.45 -0.13
C ARG A 263 10.34 -23.18 1.20
N ALA A 264 9.38 -22.95 2.10
CA ALA A 264 9.24 -23.72 3.33
C ALA A 264 8.98 -25.20 3.08
N ALA A 265 8.11 -25.53 2.13
CA ALA A 265 7.84 -26.91 1.76
C ALA A 265 9.08 -27.60 1.16
N ASP A 266 9.77 -26.94 0.24
CA ASP A 266 10.98 -27.46 -0.41
C ASP A 266 12.13 -27.62 0.62
N HIS A 267 12.31 -26.67 1.54
CA HIS A 267 13.29 -26.76 2.63
C HIS A 267 13.00 -27.94 3.56
N GLY A 268 11.74 -28.14 3.95
CA GLY A 268 11.34 -29.29 4.75
C GLY A 268 11.58 -30.63 4.04
N ALA A 269 11.35 -30.70 2.73
CA ALA A 269 11.61 -31.89 1.92
C ALA A 269 13.11 -32.18 1.78
N GLN A 270 13.93 -31.17 1.51
CA GLN A 270 15.38 -31.31 1.36
C GLN A 270 16.02 -31.87 2.64
N LEU A 271 15.59 -31.42 3.81
CA LEU A 271 16.13 -31.90 5.09
C LEU A 271 15.75 -33.36 5.37
N LEU A 272 14.58 -33.82 4.94
CA LEU A 272 14.20 -35.23 5.04
C LEU A 272 15.09 -36.14 4.18
N GLU A 273 15.61 -35.63 3.07
CA GLU A 273 16.47 -36.39 2.16
C GLU A 273 17.94 -36.37 2.57
N THR A 274 18.42 -35.26 3.13
CA THR A 274 19.86 -35.01 3.30
C THR A 274 20.37 -35.15 4.72
N GLU A 275 19.51 -34.95 5.73
CA GLU A 275 19.95 -34.85 7.12
C GLU A 275 19.56 -36.08 7.96
N PRO A 276 20.36 -36.46 8.98
CA PRO A 276 19.96 -37.47 9.95
C PRO A 276 18.64 -37.07 10.62
N THR A 277 17.82 -38.05 10.98
CA THR A 277 16.50 -37.84 11.61
C THR A 277 16.55 -36.92 12.85
N SER A 278 17.69 -36.84 13.54
CA SER A 278 17.90 -35.94 14.66
C SER A 278 17.92 -34.45 14.29
N VAL A 279 18.42 -34.06 13.11
CA VAL A 279 18.46 -32.64 12.68
C VAL A 279 17.07 -32.18 12.25
N PHE A 280 16.31 -33.05 11.59
CA PHE A 280 14.93 -32.76 11.19
C PHE A 280 14.04 -32.37 12.38
N LEU A 281 14.22 -33.02 13.54
CA LEU A 281 13.45 -32.72 14.75
C LEU A 281 13.73 -31.32 15.33
N HIS A 282 14.77 -30.62 14.88
CA HIS A 282 15.13 -29.29 15.37
C HIS A 282 14.92 -28.19 14.33
N THR A 283 14.56 -28.54 13.10
CA THR A 283 14.36 -27.54 12.04
C THR A 283 12.95 -26.98 12.13
N PRO A 284 12.78 -25.64 12.19
CA PRO A 284 11.46 -25.05 12.26
C PRO A 284 10.65 -25.25 10.98
N HIS A 285 9.37 -25.61 11.10
CA HIS A 285 8.41 -25.52 10.01
C HIS A 285 7.75 -24.15 10.01
N LEU A 286 7.73 -23.48 8.86
CA LEU A 286 7.11 -22.17 8.69
C LEU A 286 5.85 -22.30 7.84
N TYR A 287 4.75 -21.70 8.28
CA TYR A 287 3.53 -21.54 7.50
C TYR A 287 3.27 -20.05 7.27
N PHE A 288 3.14 -19.61 6.02
CA PHE A 288 3.00 -18.20 5.71
C PHE A 288 1.56 -17.86 5.41
N VAL A 289 1.08 -16.76 5.98
CA VAL A 289 -0.26 -16.21 5.76
C VAL A 289 -0.12 -14.78 5.28
N ASN A 290 -0.68 -14.51 4.11
CA ASN A 290 -0.79 -13.14 3.62
C ASN A 290 -1.96 -12.44 4.32
N ALA A 291 -1.70 -11.34 4.99
CA ALA A 291 -2.70 -10.43 5.55
C ALA A 291 -2.43 -8.98 5.14
N ALA A 292 -1.50 -8.76 4.19
CA ALA A 292 -1.27 -7.46 3.59
C ALA A 292 -2.49 -7.03 2.77
N VAL A 293 -2.65 -5.72 2.68
CA VAL A 293 -3.78 -5.03 2.06
C VAL A 293 -3.22 -4.13 0.97
N GLU A 294 -3.58 -4.44 -0.27
CA GLU A 294 -3.25 -3.64 -1.45
C GLU A 294 -3.56 -2.15 -1.25
N ALA A 295 -2.68 -1.28 -1.76
CA ALA A 295 -2.78 0.17 -1.68
C ALA A 295 -2.90 0.77 -0.25
N SER A 296 -2.68 -0.02 0.82
CA SER A 296 -2.76 0.48 2.19
C SER A 296 -1.63 1.45 2.53
N THR A 297 -1.92 2.40 3.41
CA THR A 297 -0.96 3.38 3.96
C THR A 297 -0.98 3.36 5.48
N LEU A 298 0.10 3.82 6.11
CA LEU A 298 0.14 4.03 7.56
C LEU A 298 -0.92 5.03 8.02
N ALA A 299 -1.27 6.01 7.17
CA ALA A 299 -2.35 6.95 7.45
C ALA A 299 -3.72 6.24 7.61
N MET A 300 -4.02 5.23 6.79
CA MET A 300 -5.27 4.45 6.90
C MET A 300 -5.34 3.67 8.21
N CYS A 301 -4.20 3.21 8.72
CA CYS A 301 -4.12 2.46 9.99
C CYS A 301 -3.97 3.36 11.22
N HIS A 302 -3.97 4.70 11.05
CA HIS A 302 -3.63 5.64 12.12
C HIS A 302 -4.61 5.58 13.29
N SER A 303 -5.92 5.57 13.02
CA SER A 303 -6.97 5.51 14.04
C SER A 303 -7.29 4.06 14.42
N THR A 304 -7.63 3.23 13.44
CA THR A 304 -8.03 1.83 13.62
C THR A 304 -7.20 0.93 12.71
N LEU A 305 -6.90 -0.30 13.15
CA LEU A 305 -6.30 -1.30 12.28
C LEU A 305 -7.22 -1.64 11.11
N LEU A 306 -6.64 -2.02 9.97
CA LEU A 306 -7.43 -2.58 8.89
C LEU A 306 -8.02 -3.93 9.33
N PRO A 307 -9.15 -4.36 8.74
CA PRO A 307 -9.78 -5.61 9.15
C PRO A 307 -8.84 -6.83 9.09
N GLN A 308 -7.95 -6.90 8.09
CA GLN A 308 -6.95 -7.96 7.93
C GLN A 308 -5.85 -7.86 9.00
N ASP A 309 -5.34 -6.65 9.29
CA ASP A 309 -4.43 -6.41 10.41
C ASP A 309 -5.05 -6.87 11.73
N GLN A 310 -6.34 -6.59 11.94
CA GLN A 310 -7.06 -6.98 13.15
C GLN A 310 -7.14 -8.50 13.31
N VAL A 311 -7.25 -9.28 12.22
CA VAL A 311 -7.20 -10.75 12.28
C VAL A 311 -5.90 -11.23 12.94
N VAL A 312 -4.78 -10.61 12.54
CA VAL A 312 -3.44 -10.92 13.05
C VAL A 312 -3.27 -10.38 14.46
N ALA A 313 -3.68 -9.14 14.71
CA ALA A 313 -3.64 -8.52 16.03
C ALA A 313 -4.45 -9.31 17.06
N ASP A 314 -5.53 -9.98 16.68
CA ASP A 314 -6.30 -10.83 17.60
C ASP A 314 -5.61 -12.16 17.91
N ARG A 315 -4.64 -12.60 17.08
CA ARG A 315 -4.15 -14.00 17.06
C ARG A 315 -2.66 -14.20 17.20
N VAL A 316 -1.86 -13.17 16.97
CA VAL A 316 -0.40 -13.26 17.08
C VAL A 316 -0.02 -13.67 18.49
N THR A 317 0.87 -14.65 18.58
CA THR A 317 1.43 -15.23 19.81
C THR A 317 2.95 -15.04 19.87
N PRO A 318 3.58 -15.26 21.04
CA PRO A 318 5.03 -15.20 21.19
C PRO A 318 5.83 -16.22 20.36
N ASP A 319 5.15 -17.23 19.79
CA ASP A 319 5.77 -18.22 18.91
C ASP A 319 5.58 -17.88 17.42
N ASP A 320 4.91 -16.78 17.07
CA ASP A 320 4.66 -16.43 15.67
C ASP A 320 5.67 -15.42 15.16
N VAL A 321 5.85 -15.34 13.84
CA VAL A 321 6.71 -14.36 13.18
C VAL A 321 5.84 -13.33 12.48
N LEU A 322 6.22 -12.07 12.54
CA LEU A 322 5.59 -10.99 11.78
C LEU A 322 6.58 -10.47 10.75
N VAL A 323 6.14 -10.35 9.50
CA VAL A 323 6.86 -9.67 8.42
C VAL A 323 5.99 -8.50 7.96
N VAL A 324 6.50 -7.28 8.10
CA VAL A 324 5.73 -6.06 7.87
C VAL A 324 6.38 -5.23 6.77
N SER A 325 5.67 -4.96 5.69
CA SER A 325 6.09 -4.05 4.62
C SER A 325 5.00 -3.03 4.34
N VAL A 326 5.07 -1.87 5.00
CA VAL A 326 4.09 -0.80 4.84
C VAL A 326 4.79 0.55 4.78
N GLY A 327 4.21 1.47 4.01
CA GLY A 327 4.75 2.81 3.82
C GLY A 327 5.14 3.11 2.38
N HIS A 328 5.04 2.14 1.46
CA HIS A 328 5.30 2.39 0.04
C HIS A 328 4.35 3.44 -0.50
N ASN A 329 3.07 3.17 -0.26
CA ASN A 329 2.00 4.04 -0.67
C ASN A 329 2.09 5.39 0.06
N ASP A 330 2.51 5.40 1.33
CA ASP A 330 2.77 6.66 2.02
C ASP A 330 3.82 7.47 1.27
N MET A 331 4.94 6.90 0.81
CA MET A 331 5.94 7.61 0.00
C MET A 331 5.42 8.02 -1.38
N ALA A 332 4.67 7.14 -2.04
CA ALA A 332 4.14 7.37 -3.38
C ALA A 332 3.06 8.47 -3.40
N PHE A 333 2.24 8.53 -2.36
CA PHE A 333 1.18 9.52 -2.18
C PHE A 333 1.62 10.69 -1.28
N TYR A 334 2.81 10.67 -0.69
CA TYR A 334 3.30 11.77 0.15
C TYR A 334 3.49 13.00 -0.71
N ARG A 335 2.73 14.06 -0.41
CA ARG A 335 2.91 15.45 -0.87
C ARG A 335 3.88 15.54 -2.04
N THR A 336 3.45 15.15 -3.25
CA THR A 336 4.29 14.98 -4.44
C THR A 336 5.36 16.06 -4.62
N ARG A 337 5.01 17.32 -4.31
CA ARG A 337 5.90 18.48 -4.37
C ARG A 337 7.11 18.39 -3.44
N ASP A 338 6.96 17.80 -2.26
CA ASP A 338 8.02 17.63 -1.28
C ASP A 338 9.00 16.53 -1.72
N VAL A 339 8.49 15.42 -2.24
CA VAL A 339 9.33 14.36 -2.86
C VAL A 339 10.08 14.92 -4.06
N GLU A 340 9.39 15.66 -4.93
CA GLU A 340 10.01 16.38 -6.04
C GLU A 340 11.10 17.35 -5.54
N HIS A 341 10.83 18.06 -4.45
CA HIS A 341 11.77 19.01 -3.88
C HIS A 341 13.05 18.33 -3.40
N VAL A 342 12.93 17.20 -2.67
CA VAL A 342 14.07 16.37 -2.26
C VAL A 342 14.92 15.97 -3.47
N LEU A 343 14.28 15.44 -4.50
CA LEU A 343 15.00 14.88 -5.65
C LEU A 343 15.62 15.95 -6.55
N LYS A 344 14.95 17.09 -6.76
CA LYS A 344 15.44 18.17 -7.63
C LYS A 344 16.44 19.09 -6.94
N HIS A 345 16.28 19.36 -5.64
CA HIS A 345 17.12 20.33 -4.91
C HIS A 345 18.18 19.70 -4.00
N GLY A 346 18.16 18.38 -3.83
CA GLY A 346 19.29 17.62 -3.30
C GLY A 346 20.44 17.61 -4.31
N THR A 347 21.30 18.63 -4.24
CA THR A 347 22.44 18.84 -5.15
C THR A 347 23.56 17.82 -4.98
N THR A 348 23.57 17.09 -3.86
CA THR A 348 24.49 16.01 -3.52
C THR A 348 23.73 14.87 -2.87
N ASP A 349 24.30 13.67 -2.87
CA ASP A 349 23.71 12.48 -2.25
C ASP A 349 23.45 12.69 -0.77
N ASP A 350 24.43 13.24 -0.04
CA ASP A 350 24.26 13.57 1.38
C ASP A 350 23.09 14.52 1.63
N LYS A 351 22.86 15.48 0.71
CA LYS A 351 21.75 16.42 0.83
C LYS A 351 20.42 15.74 0.53
N VAL A 352 20.36 14.91 -0.52
CA VAL A 352 19.18 14.09 -0.83
C VAL A 352 18.83 13.20 0.36
N ALA A 353 19.82 12.48 0.90
CA ALA A 353 19.68 11.60 2.05
C ALA A 353 19.10 12.33 3.27
N ARG A 354 19.70 13.45 3.69
CA ARG A 354 19.18 14.24 4.82
C ARG A 354 17.75 14.74 4.59
N MET A 355 17.48 15.31 3.43
CA MET A 355 16.14 15.84 3.13
C MET A 355 15.09 14.73 3.06
N ALA A 356 15.43 13.55 2.54
CA ALA A 356 14.54 12.40 2.52
C ALA A 356 14.23 11.89 3.94
N VAL A 357 15.26 11.77 4.78
CA VAL A 357 15.11 11.36 6.19
C VAL A 357 14.24 12.36 6.95
N GLU A 358 14.46 13.67 6.77
CA GLU A 358 13.62 14.72 7.36
C GLU A 358 12.17 14.62 6.89
N LEU A 359 11.95 14.44 5.58
CA LEU A 359 10.62 14.36 4.99
C LEU A 359 9.81 13.16 5.53
N PHE A 360 10.45 12.01 5.62
CA PHE A 360 9.78 10.75 5.99
C PHE A 360 9.93 10.36 7.46
N HIS A 361 10.54 11.21 8.28
CA HIS A 361 10.72 10.96 9.71
C HIS A 361 9.40 10.61 10.40
N ASP A 362 8.36 11.42 10.22
CA ASP A 362 7.08 11.17 10.90
C ASP A 362 6.37 9.91 10.39
N VAL A 363 6.51 9.61 9.09
CA VAL A 363 5.93 8.40 8.50
C VAL A 363 6.56 7.14 9.09
N TYR A 364 7.88 7.01 9.01
CA TYR A 364 8.54 5.76 9.40
C TYR A 364 8.95 5.70 10.87
N LYS A 365 9.25 6.82 11.52
CA LYS A 365 9.59 6.79 12.94
C LYS A 365 8.33 6.74 13.79
N ARG A 366 7.39 7.68 13.58
CA ARG A 366 6.21 7.79 14.46
C ARG A 366 5.09 6.87 14.03
N ASN A 367 4.68 6.92 12.75
CA ASN A 367 3.47 6.21 12.33
C ASN A 367 3.69 4.70 12.21
N LEU A 368 4.84 4.26 11.68
CA LEU A 368 5.15 2.83 11.62
C LEU A 368 5.29 2.22 13.02
N GLU A 369 6.00 2.86 13.96
CA GLU A 369 6.06 2.37 15.34
C GLU A 369 4.68 2.34 16.00
N ALA A 370 3.86 3.38 15.82
CA ALA A 370 2.50 3.40 16.35
C ALA A 370 1.64 2.28 15.76
N TYR A 371 1.77 2.00 14.46
CA TYR A 371 1.09 0.89 13.79
C TYR A 371 1.52 -0.46 14.36
N LEU A 372 2.84 -0.72 14.45
CA LEU A 372 3.37 -1.97 14.99
C LEU A 372 2.96 -2.21 16.45
N ASN A 373 3.02 -1.16 17.28
CA ASN A 373 2.55 -1.22 18.66
C ASN A 373 1.05 -1.54 18.75
N LYS A 374 0.25 -1.05 17.80
CA LYS A 374 -1.19 -1.34 17.74
C LYS A 374 -1.48 -2.76 17.27
N VAL A 375 -0.74 -3.28 16.29
CA VAL A 375 -0.87 -4.68 15.82
C VAL A 375 -0.51 -5.65 16.94
N LEU A 376 0.54 -5.37 17.71
CA LEU A 376 0.95 -6.23 18.81
C LEU A 376 0.09 -6.03 20.06
N ASP A 377 -0.43 -4.82 20.32
CA ASP A 377 -1.26 -4.48 21.48
C ASP A 377 -0.67 -5.00 22.81
N GLY A 378 0.62 -4.74 23.02
CA GLY A 378 1.36 -5.18 24.19
C GLY A 378 1.76 -6.67 24.20
N LYS A 379 1.33 -7.45 23.21
CA LYS A 379 1.80 -8.84 23.01
C LYS A 379 3.20 -8.85 22.41
N ARG A 380 3.78 -10.05 22.40
CA ARG A 380 5.07 -10.32 21.77
C ARG A 380 4.93 -11.29 20.61
N CYS A 381 5.86 -11.24 19.66
CA CYS A 381 6.10 -12.26 18.65
C CYS A 381 7.51 -12.85 18.80
N LYS A 382 7.78 -13.96 18.11
CA LYS A 382 9.07 -14.64 18.12
C LYS A 382 10.13 -13.81 17.39
N LEU A 383 9.72 -13.18 16.30
CA LEU A 383 10.56 -12.38 15.42
C LEU A 383 9.68 -11.36 14.70
N LEU A 384 10.09 -10.09 14.72
CA LEU A 384 9.49 -9.03 13.93
C LEU A 384 10.47 -8.60 12.82
N VAL A 385 10.13 -8.89 11.58
CA VAL A 385 10.86 -8.42 10.40
C VAL A 385 10.16 -7.18 9.83
N VAL A 386 10.88 -6.07 9.73
CA VAL A 386 10.34 -4.81 9.20
C VAL A 386 11.03 -4.51 7.88
N CYS A 387 10.26 -4.60 6.81
CA CYS A 387 10.73 -4.42 5.44
C CYS A 387 10.72 -2.94 5.03
N MET A 388 11.74 -2.56 4.27
CA MET A 388 11.74 -1.34 3.46
C MET A 388 11.57 -1.69 1.99
N LEU A 389 11.13 -0.69 1.23
CA LEU A 389 10.86 -0.73 -0.19
C LEU A 389 12.02 -1.25 -1.03
N TYR A 390 11.64 -1.85 -2.14
CA TYR A 390 12.52 -2.13 -3.25
C TYR A 390 12.59 -0.95 -4.22
N ASN A 391 13.51 -1.04 -5.18
CA ASN A 391 13.67 -0.02 -6.21
C ASN A 391 12.66 -0.23 -7.34
N LEU A 392 12.17 0.86 -7.91
CA LEU A 392 11.34 0.81 -9.11
C LEU A 392 12.17 0.37 -10.33
N ASP A 393 11.52 -0.25 -11.32
CA ASP A 393 12.16 -0.64 -12.59
C ASP A 393 12.72 0.60 -13.32
N GLU A 394 14.00 0.51 -13.65
CA GLU A 394 14.74 1.55 -14.33
C GLU A 394 14.50 1.56 -15.83
N ASN A 395 13.95 0.50 -16.41
CA ASN A 395 13.73 0.41 -17.84
C ASN A 395 12.67 1.42 -18.31
N ASP A 396 12.98 2.11 -19.40
CA ASP A 396 12.15 3.13 -20.03
C ASP A 396 11.44 2.64 -21.30
N ASN A 397 11.71 1.40 -21.74
CA ASN A 397 11.20 0.84 -22.99
C ASN A 397 9.80 0.23 -22.90
N GLN A 398 9.18 0.19 -21.71
CA GLN A 398 7.77 -0.18 -21.61
C GLN A 398 6.93 1.05 -21.99
N ASP A 399 6.40 1.05 -23.22
CA ASP A 399 5.39 2.00 -23.72
C ASP A 399 4.02 1.81 -23.02
N ASP A 400 3.95 0.96 -22.00
CA ASP A 400 2.72 0.59 -21.34
C ASP A 400 2.11 1.76 -20.55
N ASP A 401 0.86 2.04 -20.91
CA ASP A 401 0.07 3.25 -20.72
C ASP A 401 -0.48 3.43 -19.29
N TRP A 402 0.19 2.86 -18.28
CA TRP A 402 -0.24 3.01 -16.89
C TRP A 402 -0.14 4.46 -16.39
N SER A 403 0.66 5.28 -17.09
CA SER A 403 0.82 6.71 -16.85
C SER A 403 -0.48 7.51 -16.94
N LEU A 404 -1.50 6.95 -17.59
CA LEU A 404 -2.82 7.59 -17.75
C LEU A 404 -3.87 7.14 -16.72
N LEU A 405 -3.70 6.00 -16.04
CA LEU A 405 -4.83 5.36 -15.35
C LEU A 405 -4.76 5.35 -13.82
N ASN A 406 -3.60 5.49 -13.17
CA ASN A 406 -3.54 5.39 -11.70
C ASN A 406 -2.40 6.24 -11.06
N GLY A 407 -2.81 7.32 -10.39
CA GLY A 407 -2.21 8.03 -9.24
C GLY A 407 -0.70 8.23 -9.07
N VAL A 408 0.06 7.14 -9.03
CA VAL A 408 1.47 7.13 -8.61
C VAL A 408 2.40 7.53 -9.76
N GLU A 409 2.12 7.09 -10.99
CA GLU A 409 2.94 7.45 -12.15
C GLU A 409 2.79 8.91 -12.58
N PRO A 410 1.64 9.60 -12.46
CA PRO A 410 1.59 11.05 -12.64
C PRO A 410 2.62 11.80 -11.81
N MET A 411 2.95 11.36 -10.59
CA MET A 411 4.03 11.95 -9.81
C MET A 411 5.39 11.72 -10.49
N TYR A 412 5.76 10.46 -10.70
CA TYR A 412 7.06 10.09 -11.25
C TYR A 412 7.27 10.61 -12.68
N ALA A 413 6.23 10.63 -13.50
CA ALA A 413 6.21 11.22 -14.83
C ALA A 413 6.36 12.75 -14.78
N LYS A 414 5.62 13.45 -13.89
CA LYS A 414 5.73 14.92 -13.73
C LYS A 414 7.13 15.36 -13.34
N ILE A 415 7.81 14.60 -12.47
CA ILE A 415 9.19 14.94 -12.07
C ILE A 415 10.23 14.51 -13.11
N GLY A 416 9.84 13.79 -14.17
CA GLY A 416 10.73 13.29 -15.21
C GLY A 416 11.54 12.07 -14.79
N PHE A 417 11.10 11.34 -13.76
CA PHE A 417 11.81 10.19 -13.19
C PHE A 417 12.17 9.15 -14.25
N ARG A 418 11.22 8.81 -15.15
CA ARG A 418 11.40 7.79 -16.21
C ARG A 418 12.62 8.07 -17.09
N LYS A 419 12.84 9.32 -17.47
CA LYS A 419 13.86 9.72 -18.46
C LYS A 419 15.14 10.24 -17.83
N ASN A 420 15.18 10.40 -16.51
CA ASN A 420 16.28 11.05 -15.82
C ASN A 420 17.04 10.05 -14.93
N PRO A 421 18.16 9.48 -15.39
CA PRO A 421 18.93 8.52 -14.60
C PRO A 421 19.47 9.12 -13.30
N GLU A 422 19.74 10.43 -13.26
CA GLU A 422 20.17 11.11 -12.04
C GLU A 422 19.05 11.16 -10.99
N LEU A 423 17.78 11.35 -11.39
CA LEU A 423 16.66 11.28 -10.45
C LEU A 423 16.43 9.85 -9.93
N LYS A 424 16.58 8.83 -10.79
CA LYS A 424 16.52 7.42 -10.38
C LYS A 424 17.58 7.12 -9.32
N ARG A 425 18.82 7.51 -9.59
CA ARG A 425 19.95 7.37 -8.66
C ARG A 425 19.68 8.08 -7.33
N ARG A 426 19.21 9.34 -7.36
CA ARG A 426 18.86 10.08 -6.14
C ARG A 426 17.72 9.46 -5.35
N PHE A 427 16.73 8.88 -6.02
CA PHE A 427 15.65 8.19 -5.34
C PHE A 427 16.14 6.93 -4.62
N LYS A 428 17.05 6.15 -5.22
CA LYS A 428 17.72 5.03 -4.55
C LYS A 428 18.50 5.51 -3.32
N VAL A 429 19.24 6.62 -3.44
CA VAL A 429 19.95 7.25 -2.30
C VAL A 429 18.96 7.66 -1.20
N ALA A 430 17.83 8.26 -1.56
CA ALA A 430 16.79 8.65 -0.60
C ALA A 430 16.19 7.43 0.12
N LEU A 431 15.82 6.37 -0.61
CA LEU A 431 15.28 5.13 -0.05
C LEU A 431 16.26 4.48 0.92
N HIS A 432 17.52 4.34 0.51
CA HIS A 432 18.56 3.74 1.36
C HIS A 432 18.83 4.59 2.61
N ALA A 433 18.84 5.91 2.49
CA ALA A 433 18.99 6.79 3.66
C ALA A 433 17.81 6.67 4.64
N VAL A 434 16.58 6.57 4.13
CA VAL A 434 15.38 6.33 4.95
C VAL A 434 15.45 4.98 5.65
N PHE A 435 15.89 3.93 4.94
CA PHE A 435 16.12 2.61 5.53
C PHE A 435 17.08 2.68 6.72
N GLU A 436 18.28 3.19 6.48
CA GLU A 436 19.37 3.24 7.45
C GLU A 436 19.09 4.17 8.64
N ALA A 437 18.40 5.29 8.40
CA ALA A 437 18.15 6.27 9.45
C ALA A 437 16.89 6.01 10.27
N LEU A 438 15.85 5.44 9.65
CA LEU A 438 14.52 5.35 10.25
C LEU A 438 14.09 3.89 10.45
N ILE A 439 14.05 3.08 9.39
CA ILE A 439 13.46 1.73 9.44
C ILE A 439 14.34 0.75 10.21
N SER A 440 15.66 0.81 10.02
CA SER A 440 16.64 0.00 10.77
C SER A 440 16.67 0.30 12.27
N LYS A 441 16.02 1.39 12.69
CA LYS A 441 15.96 1.89 14.07
C LYS A 441 14.53 1.94 14.62
N VAL A 442 13.60 1.24 13.96
CA VAL A 442 12.24 1.04 14.46
C VAL A 442 12.31 0.31 15.78
N GLN A 443 11.58 0.83 16.77
CA GLN A 443 11.44 0.26 18.09
C GLN A 443 9.98 -0.02 18.36
N VAL A 444 9.70 -1.22 18.86
CA VAL A 444 8.34 -1.64 19.20
C VAL A 444 8.32 -2.05 20.66
N ALA A 445 7.30 -1.61 21.39
CA ALA A 445 7.18 -1.89 22.80
C ALA A 445 7.11 -3.41 23.01
N ASN A 446 7.87 -3.91 23.99
CA ASN A 446 7.97 -5.32 24.35
C ASN A 446 8.66 -6.22 23.31
N GLU A 447 9.19 -5.68 22.22
CA GLU A 447 9.98 -6.43 21.25
C GLU A 447 11.48 -6.18 21.41
N ASP A 448 12.19 -7.24 21.78
CA ASP A 448 13.65 -7.21 21.94
C ASP A 448 14.37 -7.39 20.60
N LYS A 449 13.69 -7.94 19.59
CA LYS A 449 14.29 -8.31 18.30
C LYS A 449 13.42 -7.85 17.12
N VAL A 450 13.76 -6.66 16.62
CA VAL A 450 13.27 -6.13 15.35
C VAL A 450 14.39 -6.30 14.31
N VAL A 451 14.12 -7.03 13.23
CA VAL A 451 15.08 -7.27 12.15
C VAL A 451 14.68 -6.43 10.94
N PRO A 452 15.46 -5.39 10.59
CA PRO A 452 15.17 -4.61 9.39
C PRO A 452 15.59 -5.37 8.13
N LEU A 453 14.78 -5.27 7.09
CA LEU A 453 15.02 -5.94 5.80
C LEU A 453 14.85 -4.99 4.63
N GLU A 454 15.92 -4.77 3.87
CA GLU A 454 15.88 -3.94 2.66
C GLU A 454 15.49 -4.78 1.44
N LEU A 455 14.25 -4.65 0.95
CA LEU A 455 13.77 -5.45 -0.18
C LEU A 455 14.47 -5.09 -1.51
N SER A 456 15.12 -3.93 -1.57
CA SER A 456 15.95 -3.51 -2.73
C SER A 456 17.09 -4.49 -3.03
N ARG A 457 17.51 -5.31 -2.05
CA ARG A 457 18.48 -6.39 -2.22
C ARG A 457 17.95 -7.54 -3.11
N ALA A 458 16.63 -7.71 -3.17
CA ALA A 458 15.99 -8.66 -4.08
C ALA A 458 15.57 -7.99 -5.39
N LEU A 459 15.16 -6.73 -5.31
CA LEU A 459 14.57 -5.96 -6.40
C LEU A 459 15.27 -4.59 -6.51
N ASP A 460 16.37 -4.56 -7.28
CA ASP A 460 17.26 -3.39 -7.37
C ASP A 460 16.91 -2.40 -8.49
N GLY A 461 15.84 -2.67 -9.24
CA GLY A 461 15.33 -1.90 -10.38
C GLY A 461 16.00 -2.23 -11.73
N THR A 462 17.01 -3.10 -11.78
CA THR A 462 17.82 -3.29 -13.01
C THR A 462 17.32 -4.42 -13.91
N ASP A 463 16.60 -5.39 -13.37
CA ASP A 463 16.01 -6.51 -14.12
C ASP A 463 14.50 -6.32 -14.29
N THR A 464 14.09 -5.79 -15.45
CA THR A 464 12.68 -5.59 -15.83
C THR A 464 11.82 -6.85 -15.70
N THR A 465 12.39 -8.05 -15.85
CA THR A 465 11.60 -9.30 -15.75
C THR A 465 11.10 -9.58 -14.33
N MET A 466 11.66 -8.88 -13.34
CA MET A 466 11.26 -8.96 -11.95
C MET A 466 10.10 -8.02 -11.60
N TYR A 467 9.65 -7.18 -12.54
CA TYR A 467 8.59 -6.19 -12.30
C TYR A 467 7.43 -6.38 -13.28
N GLU A 468 6.24 -6.14 -12.78
CA GLU A 468 5.08 -5.76 -13.59
C GLU A 468 4.88 -4.25 -13.43
N LEU A 469 4.66 -3.57 -14.55
CA LEU A 469 4.34 -2.13 -14.56
C LEU A 469 5.35 -1.25 -13.83
N ARG A 470 6.59 -1.71 -13.73
CA ARG A 470 7.72 -1.00 -13.13
C ARG A 470 7.64 -0.78 -11.62
N ASN A 471 6.54 -1.14 -10.96
CA ASN A 471 6.34 -0.96 -9.52
C ASN A 471 5.95 -2.25 -8.80
N GLU A 472 5.16 -3.13 -9.41
CA GLU A 472 4.71 -4.36 -8.76
C GLU A 472 5.73 -5.49 -9.00
N PRO A 473 5.99 -6.37 -8.02
CA PRO A 473 6.80 -7.55 -8.25
C PRO A 473 6.09 -8.50 -9.22
N SER A 474 6.80 -8.97 -10.25
CA SER A 474 6.33 -10.06 -11.11
C SER A 474 6.34 -11.39 -10.38
N VAL A 475 5.95 -12.48 -11.05
CA VAL A 475 6.13 -13.84 -10.52
C VAL A 475 7.60 -14.10 -10.14
N LEU A 476 8.54 -13.63 -10.96
CA LEU A 476 9.98 -13.77 -10.68
C LEU A 476 10.42 -12.84 -9.56
N GLY A 477 9.94 -11.59 -9.55
CA GLY A 477 10.27 -10.63 -8.50
C GLY A 477 9.75 -11.06 -7.13
N GLY A 478 8.50 -11.52 -7.06
CA GLY A 478 7.92 -12.10 -5.86
C GLY A 478 8.74 -13.29 -5.36
N LYS A 479 9.17 -14.19 -6.25
CA LYS A 479 10.05 -15.32 -5.89
C LYS A 479 11.41 -14.87 -5.32
N ALA A 480 12.02 -13.84 -5.89
CA ALA A 480 13.29 -13.28 -5.40
C ALA A 480 13.10 -12.67 -4.00
N MET A 481 12.06 -11.87 -3.80
CA MET A 481 11.71 -11.28 -2.50
C MET A 481 11.44 -12.36 -1.45
N SER A 482 10.66 -13.39 -1.78
CA SER A 482 10.38 -14.51 -0.87
C SER A 482 11.65 -15.24 -0.44
N SER A 483 12.64 -15.37 -1.33
CA SER A 483 13.92 -16.00 -0.97
C SER A 483 14.67 -15.16 0.06
N LEU A 484 14.78 -13.84 -0.17
CA LEU A 484 15.42 -12.92 0.77
C LEU A 484 14.69 -12.88 2.14
N ILE A 485 13.36 -12.82 2.15
CA ILE A 485 12.55 -12.81 3.36
C ILE A 485 12.73 -14.12 4.13
N PHE A 486 12.64 -15.27 3.44
CA PHE A 486 12.79 -16.58 4.07
C PHE A 486 14.17 -16.76 4.71
N ASP A 487 15.23 -16.41 3.98
CA ASP A 487 16.61 -16.54 4.48
C ASP A 487 16.81 -15.64 5.71
N THR A 488 16.28 -14.41 5.68
CA THR A 488 16.29 -13.49 6.82
C THR A 488 15.59 -14.08 8.04
N ILE A 489 14.45 -14.74 7.87
CA ILE A 489 13.73 -15.41 8.96
C ILE A 489 14.57 -16.56 9.51
N MET A 490 15.08 -17.44 8.64
CA MET A 490 15.85 -18.61 9.06
C MET A 490 17.16 -18.26 9.77
N GLU A 491 17.84 -17.19 9.37
CA GLU A 491 19.04 -16.68 10.04
C GLU A 491 18.75 -16.11 11.44
N ASN A 492 17.49 -15.81 11.73
CA ASN A 492 17.08 -15.09 12.93
C ASN A 492 16.15 -15.89 13.88
N LEU A 493 15.76 -17.10 13.51
CA LEU A 493 15.08 -18.07 14.38
C LEU A 493 16.09 -18.97 15.08
#